data_AF-A0A847HF51-F1
#
_entry.id   AF-A0A847HF51-F1
#
_cell.length_a   1.000
_cell.length_b   1.000
_cell.length_c   1.000
_cell.angle_alpha   90.00
_cell.angle_beta   90.00
_cell.angle_gamma   90.00
#
_symmetry.space_group_name_H-M   'P 1'
#
loop_
_entity.id
_entity.type
_entity.pdbx_description
1 polymer ?
#
loop_
_entity_poly.entity_id
_entity_poly.type
_entity_poly.pdbx_seq_one_letter_code
_entity_poly.pdbx_strand_id
1 'polypeptide(L)'
;MADRKIRMATSDNNDEQGHTIVGGRPQASRSMRGDIPRGLEILVKRAAIDIAFKSALLTKRDKIAEELDIPLDPSEKAMLACIPAEHLEKMIQATEVPPAQHKLLAKGTTAAMLALLAQLTFAPVPGRAEAPPKINIRTATSRSENDELAVVKGIRPDIENEDHLADRGARPDIPQPVLQPYDDHLADRGARPDFPEPVLTNDDDLMFPDEDPDGIESTEPTAPEFAKVVNISIAGKNLREALKAIEAETGLPITVSGIEKTLADYVVESDISGLPVKMAIETICLETSSEACEFDINWQNDPPSVTIDFQETLTTPGENSEPLPAVKPAPPTDDSAIIRGIRSDFPEIRKIDDNAQEQIKEKLKKEGDGK
;
A
#
# COMPACT_ATOMS: atom_id res chain seq x y z
N MET A 1 25.23 15.30 -50.09
CA MET A 1 25.37 15.07 -48.63
C MET A 1 23.99 14.69 -48.12
N ALA A 2 23.82 13.47 -47.61
CA ALA A 2 22.51 12.93 -47.27
C ALA A 2 22.35 12.90 -45.74
N ASP A 3 21.36 13.66 -45.24
CA ASP A 3 20.99 13.70 -43.83
C ASP A 3 20.41 12.34 -43.39
N ARG A 4 21.19 11.60 -42.60
CA ARG A 4 20.68 10.42 -41.90
C ARG A 4 20.08 10.86 -40.57
N LYS A 5 18.76 10.98 -40.55
CA LYS A 5 17.97 11.23 -39.34
C LYS A 5 17.97 9.95 -38.49
N ILE A 6 18.77 9.92 -37.44
CA ILE A 6 18.77 8.82 -36.45
C ILE A 6 17.43 8.90 -35.72
N ARG A 7 16.53 7.93 -35.96
CA ARG A 7 15.34 7.71 -35.11
C ARG A 7 15.74 6.73 -34.02
N MET A 8 15.57 7.13 -32.76
CA MET A 8 15.62 6.17 -31.65
C MET A 8 14.44 5.20 -31.78
N ALA A 9 14.69 3.92 -31.56
CA ALA A 9 13.68 2.88 -31.60
C ALA A 9 12.81 2.96 -30.33
N THR A 10 11.71 3.69 -30.39
CA THR A 10 10.57 3.49 -29.49
C THR A 10 9.71 2.41 -30.13
N SER A 11 9.52 1.27 -29.47
CA SER A 11 8.54 0.27 -29.94
C SER A 11 7.13 0.87 -29.85
N ASP A 12 6.30 0.62 -30.88
CA ASP A 12 4.90 1.04 -30.92
C ASP A 12 4.00 0.19 -30.00
N ASN A 13 4.52 -0.91 -29.44
CA ASN A 13 3.86 -1.72 -28.41
C ASN A 13 4.24 -1.24 -27.01
N ASN A 14 3.23 -0.87 -26.20
CA ASN A 14 3.39 -0.48 -24.79
C ASN A 14 3.99 -1.60 -23.93
N ASP A 15 3.78 -2.87 -24.29
CA ASP A 15 4.31 -4.02 -23.54
C ASP A 15 5.80 -4.32 -23.85
N GLU A 16 6.35 -3.71 -24.90
CA GLU A 16 7.74 -3.92 -25.34
C GLU A 16 8.67 -2.75 -24.96
N GLN A 17 8.15 -1.71 -24.31
CA GLN A 17 8.94 -0.57 -23.85
C GLN A 17 9.73 -0.91 -22.57
N GLY A 18 11.00 -1.29 -22.76
CA GLY A 18 12.09 -0.94 -21.85
C GLY A 18 12.60 -2.03 -20.91
N HIS A 19 13.46 -2.92 -21.41
CA HIS A 19 14.63 -3.34 -20.61
C HIS A 19 15.77 -2.39 -20.96
N THR A 20 16.00 -1.37 -20.14
CA THR A 20 17.19 -0.52 -20.29
C THR A 20 18.38 -1.16 -19.57
N ILE A 21 19.57 -0.99 -20.14
CA ILE A 21 20.84 -1.50 -19.58
C ILE A 21 21.25 -0.73 -18.30
N VAL A 22 20.65 0.45 -18.06
CA VAL A 22 20.69 1.20 -16.78
C VAL A 22 19.32 1.16 -16.07
N GLY A 23 18.53 0.13 -16.37
CA GLY A 23 17.32 -0.33 -15.69
C GLY A 23 16.44 0.77 -15.10
N GLY A 24 15.71 1.50 -15.95
CA GLY A 24 14.45 2.11 -15.56
C GLY A 24 13.65 1.04 -14.83
N ARG A 25 13.26 1.34 -13.58
CA ARG A 25 12.57 0.36 -12.74
C ARG A 25 11.37 -0.14 -13.54
N PRO A 26 11.20 -1.45 -13.74
CA PRO A 26 9.96 -1.96 -14.31
C PRO A 26 8.84 -1.29 -13.54
N GLN A 27 7.90 -0.65 -14.24
CA GLN A 27 6.70 -0.14 -13.60
C GLN A 27 6.14 -1.33 -12.84
N ALA A 28 6.27 -1.31 -11.50
CA ALA A 28 5.72 -2.36 -10.68
C ALA A 28 4.26 -2.46 -11.11
N SER A 29 3.84 -3.64 -11.55
CA SER A 29 2.47 -3.87 -12.00
C SER A 29 1.55 -3.16 -11.03
N ARG A 30 0.83 -2.12 -11.50
CA ARG A 30 -0.03 -1.29 -10.65
C ARG A 30 -1.18 -2.10 -10.03
N SER A 31 -1.29 -3.38 -10.40
CA SER A 31 -2.03 -4.44 -9.73
C SER A 31 -1.40 -4.91 -8.40
N MET A 32 -0.58 -4.11 -7.71
CA MET A 32 -0.14 -4.38 -6.34
C MET A 32 -1.20 -4.06 -5.27
N ARG A 33 -2.42 -3.65 -5.67
CA ARG A 33 -3.63 -3.96 -4.88
C ARG A 33 -3.98 -5.46 -5.00
N GLY A 34 -2.96 -6.32 -5.02
CA GLY A 34 -3.12 -7.76 -4.89
C GLY A 34 -3.91 -7.99 -3.62
N ASP A 35 -5.03 -8.66 -3.79
CA ASP A 35 -6.10 -8.75 -2.81
C ASP A 35 -5.53 -9.13 -1.45
N ILE A 36 -5.55 -8.16 -0.53
CA ILE A 36 -5.34 -8.43 0.90
C ILE A 36 -6.25 -9.63 1.21
N PRO A 37 -5.75 -10.69 1.88
CA PRO A 37 -6.51 -11.90 2.11
C PRO A 37 -7.67 -11.64 3.10
N ARG A 38 -8.72 -10.99 2.60
CA ARG A 38 -9.87 -10.50 3.34
C ARG A 38 -10.71 -11.66 3.85
N GLY A 39 -10.87 -12.71 3.05
CA GLY A 39 -11.66 -13.86 3.46
C GLY A 39 -10.99 -14.63 4.60
N LEU A 40 -9.66 -14.80 4.53
CA LEU A 40 -8.88 -15.39 5.63
C LEU A 40 -8.97 -14.52 6.90
N GLU A 41 -8.86 -13.20 6.76
CA GLU A 41 -8.94 -12.26 7.88
C GLU A 41 -10.30 -12.33 8.60
N ILE A 42 -11.42 -12.43 7.86
CA ILE A 42 -12.77 -12.60 8.43
C ILE A 42 -12.84 -13.88 9.28
N LEU A 43 -12.32 -15.00 8.75
CA LEU A 43 -12.35 -16.28 9.44
C LEU A 43 -11.56 -16.21 10.76
N VAL A 44 -10.38 -15.62 10.74
CA VAL A 44 -9.53 -15.47 11.94
C VAL A 44 -10.18 -14.54 12.96
N LYS A 45 -10.69 -13.37 12.54
CA LYS A 45 -11.39 -12.43 13.44
C LYS A 45 -12.65 -13.02 14.05
N ARG A 46 -13.44 -13.77 13.28
CA ARG A 46 -14.63 -14.46 13.79
C ARG A 46 -14.26 -15.55 14.80
N ALA A 47 -13.23 -16.34 14.51
CA ALA A 47 -12.74 -17.38 15.43
C ALA A 47 -12.12 -16.81 16.71
N ALA A 48 -11.64 -15.56 16.70
CA ALA A 48 -11.15 -14.89 17.91
C ALA A 48 -12.29 -14.56 18.89
N ILE A 49 -13.52 -14.36 18.39
CA ILE A 49 -14.70 -14.01 19.22
C ILE A 49 -15.54 -15.24 19.56
N ASP A 50 -15.74 -16.16 18.61
CA ASP A 50 -16.62 -17.31 18.77
C ASP A 50 -15.80 -18.61 18.95
N ILE A 51 -15.76 -19.09 20.19
CA ILE A 51 -15.04 -20.31 20.59
C ILE A 51 -15.60 -21.56 19.88
N ALA A 52 -16.92 -21.62 19.67
CA ALA A 52 -17.53 -22.74 18.96
C ALA A 52 -17.10 -22.73 17.50
N PHE A 53 -17.11 -21.55 16.87
CA PHE A 53 -16.61 -21.37 15.51
C PHE A 53 -15.11 -21.70 15.38
N LYS A 54 -14.28 -21.27 16.34
CA LYS A 54 -12.84 -21.62 16.39
C LYS A 54 -12.63 -23.12 16.32
N SER A 55 -13.36 -23.89 17.13
CA SER A 55 -13.25 -25.35 17.15
C SER A 55 -13.66 -25.98 15.81
N ALA A 56 -14.69 -25.43 15.16
CA ALA A 56 -15.14 -25.85 13.84
C ALA A 56 -14.11 -25.52 12.76
N LEU A 57 -13.52 -24.32 12.78
CA LEU A 57 -12.49 -23.87 11.83
C LEU A 57 -11.24 -24.75 11.91
N LEU A 58 -10.79 -25.10 13.12
CA LEU A 58 -9.63 -25.97 13.31
C LEU A 58 -9.87 -27.41 12.80
N THR A 59 -11.11 -27.89 12.88
CA THR A 59 -11.50 -29.25 12.46
C THR A 59 -11.78 -29.33 10.95
N LYS A 60 -12.41 -28.31 10.37
CA LYS A 60 -12.93 -28.31 8.99
C LYS A 60 -12.41 -27.11 8.17
N ARG A 61 -11.10 -26.92 8.10
CA ARG A 61 -10.47 -25.73 7.48
C ARG A 61 -11.02 -25.40 6.09
N ASP A 62 -11.05 -26.37 5.19
CA ASP A 62 -11.42 -26.10 3.80
C ASP A 62 -12.92 -25.96 3.57
N LYS A 63 -13.74 -26.60 4.42
CA LYS A 63 -15.20 -26.70 4.24
C LYS A 63 -15.96 -25.57 4.91
N ILE A 64 -15.40 -24.97 5.95
CA ILE A 64 -16.13 -23.99 6.74
C ILE A 64 -16.34 -22.67 5.99
N ALA A 65 -15.43 -22.31 5.09
CA ALA A 65 -15.59 -21.15 4.23
C ALA A 65 -16.77 -21.33 3.26
N GLU A 66 -16.93 -22.55 2.71
CA GLU A 66 -18.04 -22.90 1.83
C GLU A 66 -19.38 -22.99 2.59
N GLU A 67 -19.39 -23.57 3.79
CA GLU A 67 -20.57 -23.62 4.67
C GLU A 67 -21.11 -22.22 5.03
N LEU A 68 -20.23 -21.22 5.07
CA LEU A 68 -20.56 -19.84 5.40
C LEU A 68 -20.74 -18.92 4.20
N ASP A 69 -20.54 -19.41 2.98
CA ASP A 69 -20.53 -18.60 1.75
C ASP A 69 -19.52 -17.43 1.82
N ILE A 70 -18.36 -17.67 2.45
CA ILE A 70 -17.24 -16.71 2.47
C ILE A 70 -16.43 -16.95 1.19
N PRO A 71 -16.36 -15.98 0.25
CA PRO A 71 -15.52 -16.12 -0.92
C PRO A 71 -14.06 -16.10 -0.48
N LEU A 72 -13.37 -17.23 -0.66
CA LEU A 72 -11.93 -17.33 -0.54
C LEU A 72 -11.33 -17.43 -1.94
N ASP A 73 -10.35 -16.59 -2.22
CA ASP A 73 -9.53 -16.71 -3.42
C ASP A 73 -8.77 -18.06 -3.41
N PRO A 74 -8.43 -18.67 -4.56
CA PRO A 74 -7.67 -19.91 -4.58
C PRO A 74 -6.35 -19.82 -3.80
N SER A 75 -5.71 -18.64 -3.76
CA SER A 75 -4.52 -18.43 -2.94
C SER A 75 -4.82 -18.50 -1.44
N GLU A 76 -5.92 -17.90 -0.97
CA GLU A 76 -6.36 -17.97 0.42
C GLU A 76 -6.74 -19.38 0.86
N LYS A 77 -7.43 -20.13 -0.02
CA LYS A 77 -7.73 -21.55 0.23
C LYS A 77 -6.45 -22.36 0.39
N ALA A 78 -5.48 -22.17 -0.50
CA ALA A 78 -4.18 -22.84 -0.40
C ALA A 78 -3.42 -22.46 0.88
N MET A 79 -3.43 -21.17 1.25
CA MET A 79 -2.84 -20.71 2.50
C MET A 79 -3.50 -21.38 3.72
N LEU A 80 -4.83 -21.38 3.80
CA LEU A 80 -5.57 -21.97 4.91
C LEU A 80 -5.30 -23.48 5.04
N ALA A 81 -5.15 -24.19 3.91
CA ALA A 81 -4.81 -25.61 3.89
C ALA A 81 -3.36 -25.89 4.35
N CYS A 82 -2.42 -24.99 4.01
CA CYS A 82 -1.00 -25.14 4.37
C CYS A 82 -0.67 -24.75 5.82
N ILE A 83 -1.47 -23.89 6.47
CA ILE A 83 -1.18 -23.44 7.84
C ILE A 83 -1.44 -24.59 8.84
N PRO A 84 -0.45 -24.99 9.67
CA PRO A 84 -0.65 -25.98 10.72
C PRO A 84 -1.69 -25.55 11.76
N ALA A 85 -2.38 -26.52 12.38
CA ALA A 85 -3.46 -26.25 13.36
C ALA A 85 -3.00 -25.31 14.48
N GLU A 86 -1.83 -25.61 15.04
CA GLU A 86 -1.24 -24.89 16.17
C GLU A 86 -0.88 -23.45 15.80
N HIS A 87 -0.46 -23.22 14.54
CA HIS A 87 -0.14 -21.88 14.06
C HIS A 87 -1.41 -21.06 13.81
N LEU A 88 -2.44 -21.67 13.21
CA LEU A 88 -3.73 -21.02 13.03
C LEU A 88 -4.36 -20.64 14.37
N GLU A 89 -4.25 -21.52 15.38
CA GLU A 89 -4.72 -21.22 16.73
C GLU A 89 -3.97 -20.04 17.36
N LYS A 90 -2.64 -19.98 17.23
CA LYS A 90 -1.84 -18.84 17.71
C LYS A 90 -2.22 -17.53 17.00
N MET A 91 -2.46 -17.57 15.69
CA MET A 91 -2.94 -16.41 14.93
C MET A 91 -4.29 -15.92 15.47
N ILE A 92 -5.23 -16.84 15.73
CA ILE A 92 -6.54 -16.52 16.29
C ILE A 92 -6.41 -15.89 17.68
N GLN A 93 -5.54 -16.43 18.54
CA GLN A 93 -5.30 -15.89 19.89
C GLN A 93 -4.66 -14.50 19.87
N ALA A 94 -3.79 -14.22 18.91
CA ALA A 94 -3.12 -12.93 18.76
C ALA A 94 -3.99 -11.86 18.06
N THR A 95 -5.15 -12.24 17.54
CA THR A 95 -6.02 -11.32 16.80
C THR A 95 -6.94 -10.57 17.76
N GLU A 96 -6.72 -9.27 17.89
CA GLU A 96 -7.61 -8.39 18.64
C GLU A 96 -8.74 -7.87 17.75
N VAL A 97 -9.98 -7.93 18.25
CA VAL A 97 -11.15 -7.40 17.54
C VAL A 97 -11.81 -6.31 18.37
N PRO A 98 -12.02 -5.10 17.82
CA PRO A 98 -12.70 -4.02 18.53
C PRO A 98 -14.11 -4.43 19.01
N PRO A 99 -14.53 -4.04 20.23
CA PRO A 99 -15.80 -4.49 20.83
C PRO A 99 -17.04 -4.10 20.01
N ALA A 100 -16.99 -2.97 19.28
CA ALA A 100 -18.05 -2.55 18.38
C ALA A 100 -18.38 -3.58 17.28
N GLN A 101 -17.42 -4.43 16.93
CA GLN A 101 -17.53 -5.40 15.84
C GLN A 101 -17.95 -6.80 16.31
N HIS A 102 -17.89 -7.06 17.62
CA HIS A 102 -18.15 -8.40 18.19
C HIS A 102 -19.54 -8.90 17.84
N LYS A 103 -20.56 -8.04 17.95
CA LYS A 103 -21.95 -8.41 17.68
C LYS A 103 -22.18 -8.74 16.20
N LEU A 104 -21.51 -8.01 15.30
CA LEU A 104 -21.60 -8.22 13.86
C LEU A 104 -20.83 -9.46 13.40
N LEU A 105 -19.64 -9.72 13.96
CA LEU A 105 -18.87 -10.91 13.61
C LEU A 105 -19.46 -12.19 14.22
N ALA A 106 -20.08 -12.12 15.39
CA ALA A 106 -20.69 -13.28 16.04
C ALA A 106 -22.03 -13.70 15.41
N LYS A 107 -22.85 -12.74 14.96
CA LYS A 107 -24.24 -12.98 14.50
C LYS A 107 -24.54 -12.52 13.08
N GLY A 108 -23.64 -11.77 12.46
CA GLY A 108 -23.85 -11.21 11.13
C GLY A 108 -23.84 -12.26 10.03
N THR A 109 -24.47 -11.92 8.92
CA THR A 109 -24.33 -12.67 7.67
C THR A 109 -22.95 -12.41 7.07
N THR A 110 -22.53 -13.27 6.15
CA THR A 110 -21.25 -13.18 5.45
C THR A 110 -21.05 -11.85 4.74
N ALA A 111 -22.09 -11.38 4.05
CA ALA A 111 -22.10 -10.08 3.38
C ALA A 111 -21.87 -8.91 4.36
N ALA A 112 -22.47 -8.96 5.55
CA ALA A 112 -22.27 -7.93 6.57
C ALA A 112 -20.83 -7.93 7.12
N MET A 113 -20.20 -9.11 7.26
CA MET A 113 -18.80 -9.20 7.67
C MET A 113 -17.85 -8.64 6.61
N LEU A 114 -18.09 -8.94 5.33
CA LEU A 114 -17.31 -8.39 4.21
C LEU A 114 -17.42 -6.86 4.12
N ALA A 115 -18.63 -6.31 4.27
CA ALA A 115 -18.86 -4.87 4.27
C ALA A 115 -18.12 -4.18 5.43
N LEU A 116 -18.15 -4.78 6.62
CA LEU A 116 -17.43 -4.27 7.79
C LEU A 116 -15.92 -4.23 7.53
N LEU A 117 -15.37 -5.29 6.92
CA LEU A 117 -13.94 -5.32 6.61
C LEU A 117 -13.55 -4.31 5.53
N ALA A 118 -14.40 -4.08 4.53
CA ALA A 118 -14.19 -3.02 3.55
C ALA A 118 -14.10 -1.64 4.19
N GLN A 119 -14.92 -1.36 5.23
CA GLN A 119 -14.87 -0.11 5.98
C GLN A 119 -13.58 0.03 6.82
N LEU A 120 -13.06 -1.07 7.37
CA LEU A 120 -11.85 -1.02 8.21
C LEU A 120 -10.55 -0.88 7.43
N THR A 121 -10.49 -1.34 6.18
CA THR A 121 -9.28 -1.19 5.36
C THR A 121 -9.00 0.26 4.95
N PHE A 122 -9.97 1.17 5.12
CA PHE A 122 -9.83 2.57 4.72
C PHE A 122 -10.12 3.58 5.84
N ALA A 123 -10.57 3.15 7.01
CA ALA A 123 -10.68 4.06 8.15
C ALA A 123 -9.27 4.38 8.68
N PRO A 124 -8.76 5.63 8.58
CA PRO A 124 -7.53 6.02 9.24
C PRO A 124 -7.71 5.73 10.73
N VAL A 125 -6.83 4.91 11.32
CA VAL A 125 -6.85 4.64 12.77
C VAL A 125 -6.64 5.98 13.49
N PRO A 126 -7.65 6.57 14.13
CA PRO A 126 -7.47 7.79 14.88
C PRO A 126 -6.63 7.44 16.11
N GLY A 127 -5.42 7.99 16.21
CA GLY A 127 -4.58 7.84 17.40
C GLY A 127 -3.39 6.88 17.31
N ARG A 128 -3.04 6.35 16.11
CA ARG A 128 -1.74 5.68 15.91
C ARG A 128 -0.91 6.34 14.79
N ALA A 129 -0.82 7.66 14.83
CA ALA A 129 0.38 8.31 14.31
C ALA A 129 1.50 8.02 15.32
N GLU A 130 2.19 6.90 15.19
CA GLU A 130 3.57 6.84 15.69
C GLU A 130 4.26 8.04 15.06
N ALA A 131 4.66 9.00 15.90
CA ALA A 131 5.39 10.17 15.43
C ALA A 131 6.50 9.66 14.51
N PRO A 132 6.59 10.16 13.26
CA PRO A 132 7.63 9.71 12.35
C PRO A 132 8.94 9.80 13.12
N PRO A 133 9.76 8.72 13.16
CA PRO A 133 11.01 8.76 13.90
C PRO A 133 11.70 10.04 13.48
N LYS A 134 12.09 10.88 14.45
CA LYS A 134 12.87 12.08 14.19
C LYS A 134 14.19 11.64 13.56
N ILE A 135 14.16 11.40 12.26
CA ILE A 135 15.35 11.26 11.45
C ILE A 135 15.91 12.67 11.49
N ASN A 136 16.92 12.88 12.32
CA ASN A 136 17.78 14.05 12.28
C ASN A 136 18.49 14.01 10.93
N ILE A 137 17.78 14.39 9.86
CA ILE A 137 18.38 14.73 8.58
C ILE A 137 19.12 16.04 8.87
N ARG A 138 20.39 15.91 9.27
CA ARG A 138 21.31 17.04 9.24
C ARG A 138 21.27 17.56 7.82
N THR A 139 20.81 18.80 7.67
CA THR A 139 20.91 19.57 6.43
C THR A 139 22.34 19.46 5.95
N ALA A 140 22.54 18.92 4.75
CA ALA A 140 23.87 18.77 4.16
C ALA A 140 24.47 20.16 3.97
N THR A 141 25.26 20.60 4.96
CA THR A 141 26.17 21.72 4.79
C THR A 141 27.17 21.34 3.72
N SER A 142 27.32 22.25 2.75
CA SER A 142 28.34 22.29 1.71
C SER A 142 29.61 21.51 2.06
N ARG A 143 29.83 20.46 1.27
CA ARG A 143 31.04 19.64 1.24
C ARG A 143 32.24 20.55 0.96
N SER A 144 33.03 20.79 2.01
CA SER A 144 34.37 21.37 1.96
C SER A 144 35.25 20.58 1.00
N GLU A 145 35.91 21.26 0.06
CA GLU A 145 36.77 20.73 -1.01
C GLU A 145 38.13 20.19 -0.55
N ASN A 146 38.31 19.84 0.72
CA ASN A 146 39.63 19.45 1.25
C ASN A 146 39.63 18.07 1.93
N ASP A 147 39.39 17.01 1.17
CA ASP A 147 39.83 15.66 1.56
C ASP A 147 40.47 14.97 0.35
N GLU A 148 41.72 15.37 0.09
CA GLU A 148 42.66 14.58 -0.67
C GLU A 148 43.06 13.33 0.13
N LEU A 149 43.06 12.18 -0.55
CA LEU A 149 43.72 10.92 -0.16
C LEU A 149 43.07 10.06 0.94
N ALA A 150 41.91 9.48 0.62
CA ALA A 150 41.53 8.18 1.18
C ALA A 150 41.52 7.12 0.07
N VAL A 151 42.61 6.36 0.00
CA VAL A 151 42.80 5.17 -0.84
C VAL A 151 41.70 4.16 -0.53
N VAL A 152 40.68 4.09 -1.39
CA VAL A 152 39.68 3.01 -1.35
C VAL A 152 40.34 1.74 -1.89
N LYS A 153 40.71 0.86 -0.97
CA LYS A 153 41.08 -0.53 -1.26
C LYS A 153 39.90 -1.20 -1.97
N GLY A 154 40.10 -1.54 -3.24
CA GLY A 154 39.10 -2.21 -4.06
C GLY A 154 38.64 -3.53 -3.46
N ILE A 155 37.32 -3.72 -3.44
CA ILE A 155 36.67 -5.02 -3.22
C ILE A 155 36.94 -5.82 -4.49
N ARG A 156 37.78 -6.85 -4.39
CA ARG A 156 37.88 -7.89 -5.44
C ARG A 156 36.71 -8.85 -5.28
N PRO A 157 36.02 -9.25 -6.36
CA PRO A 157 35.15 -10.41 -6.33
C PRO A 157 36.03 -11.67 -6.29
N ASP A 158 35.90 -12.46 -5.23
CA ASP A 158 36.57 -13.75 -5.14
C ASP A 158 35.91 -14.75 -6.09
N ILE A 159 36.79 -15.33 -6.89
CA ILE A 159 36.60 -16.35 -7.91
C ILE A 159 36.28 -17.70 -7.26
N GLU A 160 35.34 -18.42 -7.86
CA GLU A 160 35.02 -19.82 -7.57
C GLU A 160 36.28 -20.69 -7.69
N ASN A 161 36.57 -21.46 -6.65
CA ASN A 161 37.63 -22.48 -6.66
C ASN A 161 36.99 -23.86 -6.45
N GLU A 162 36.43 -24.41 -7.53
CA GLU A 162 36.22 -25.86 -7.67
C GLU A 162 37.56 -26.50 -8.05
N ASP A 163 38.25 -27.03 -7.04
CA ASP A 163 39.06 -28.25 -7.11
C ASP A 163 39.89 -28.31 -5.83
N HIS A 164 39.55 -29.22 -4.92
CA HIS A 164 40.51 -30.02 -4.14
C HIS A 164 39.74 -31.15 -3.43
N LEU A 165 39.58 -32.24 -4.17
CA LEU A 165 39.55 -33.58 -3.61
C LEU A 165 40.71 -33.77 -2.62
N ALA A 166 40.37 -34.35 -1.47
CA ALA A 166 41.27 -34.99 -0.51
C ALA A 166 42.31 -34.09 0.18
N ASP A 167 42.05 -33.66 1.42
CA ASP A 167 42.89 -34.11 2.52
C ASP A 167 42.26 -33.89 3.89
N ARG A 168 42.65 -34.76 4.81
CA ARG A 168 42.27 -34.85 6.20
C ARG A 168 42.74 -33.61 6.96
N GLY A 169 41.83 -32.92 7.62
CA GLY A 169 42.15 -31.97 8.68
C GLY A 169 41.25 -32.24 9.88
N ALA A 170 41.79 -32.90 10.89
CA ALA A 170 41.16 -33.08 12.19
C ALA A 170 40.60 -31.73 12.69
N ARG A 171 39.31 -31.71 13.04
CA ARG A 171 38.76 -30.60 13.84
C ARG A 171 39.61 -30.48 15.11
N PRO A 172 40.14 -29.29 15.44
CA PRO A 172 40.69 -29.05 16.76
C PRO A 172 39.60 -29.33 17.80
N ASP A 173 39.89 -30.20 18.76
CA ASP A 173 39.07 -30.40 19.95
C ASP A 173 38.93 -29.05 20.66
N ILE A 174 37.78 -28.40 20.49
CA ILE A 174 37.38 -27.27 21.31
C ILE A 174 37.07 -27.88 22.68
N PRO A 175 37.83 -27.56 23.75
CA PRO A 175 37.56 -28.11 25.07
C PRO A 175 36.14 -27.73 25.48
N GLN A 176 35.35 -28.73 25.87
CA GLN A 176 34.03 -28.52 26.44
C GLN A 176 34.17 -27.55 27.62
N PRO A 177 33.37 -26.47 27.68
CA PRO A 177 33.36 -25.62 28.85
C PRO A 177 32.91 -26.46 30.04
N VAL A 178 33.81 -26.63 31.00
CA VAL A 178 33.51 -27.21 32.30
C VAL A 178 32.44 -26.33 32.93
N LEU A 179 31.23 -26.88 33.08
CA LEU A 179 30.19 -26.30 33.90
C LEU A 179 30.72 -26.22 35.34
N GLN A 180 31.23 -25.05 35.72
CA GLN A 180 31.45 -24.75 37.11
C GLN A 180 30.07 -24.62 37.79
N PRO A 181 29.88 -25.23 38.97
CA PRO A 181 28.68 -25.03 39.77
C PRO A 181 28.62 -23.54 40.15
N TYR A 182 27.54 -22.87 39.74
CA TYR A 182 27.29 -21.49 40.12
C TYR A 182 27.02 -21.43 41.62
N ASP A 183 27.97 -20.89 42.37
CA ASP A 183 27.73 -20.37 43.70
C ASP A 183 26.95 -19.06 43.60
N ASP A 184 25.96 -19.00 44.48
CA ASP A 184 24.93 -17.99 44.66
C ASP A 184 25.56 -16.67 45.15
N HIS A 185 25.89 -15.78 44.22
CA HIS A 185 26.31 -14.40 44.52
C HIS A 185 25.42 -13.38 43.81
N LEU A 186 24.16 -13.33 44.22
CA LEU A 186 23.38 -12.09 44.22
C LEU A 186 24.07 -11.09 45.17
N ALA A 187 24.84 -10.13 44.64
CA ALA A 187 24.95 -8.76 45.16
C ALA A 187 26.15 -8.01 44.53
N ASP A 188 26.15 -7.76 43.21
CA ASP A 188 26.90 -6.59 42.70
C ASP A 188 26.51 -6.21 41.26
N ARG A 189 25.29 -5.70 41.08
CA ARG A 189 24.94 -4.99 39.84
C ARG A 189 24.62 -3.54 40.17
N GLY A 190 25.63 -2.70 39.96
CA GLY A 190 25.51 -1.38 39.37
C GLY A 190 24.72 -0.36 40.18
N ALA A 191 25.45 0.57 40.79
CA ALA A 191 24.93 1.84 41.28
C ALA A 191 24.07 2.52 40.20
N ARG A 192 22.75 2.48 40.42
CA ARG A 192 21.78 3.36 39.76
C ARG A 192 22.13 4.80 40.20
N PRO A 193 22.20 5.78 39.29
CA PRO A 193 22.25 7.18 39.69
C PRO A 193 21.01 7.48 40.54
N ASP A 194 21.22 8.03 41.73
CA ASP A 194 20.16 8.46 42.65
C ASP A 194 19.29 9.51 41.95
N PHE A 195 18.17 9.06 41.38
CA PHE A 195 17.07 9.96 41.09
C PHE A 195 16.41 10.30 42.42
N PRO A 196 16.25 11.59 42.77
CA PRO A 196 15.57 11.97 43.99
C PRO A 196 14.19 11.33 44.01
N GLU A 197 13.86 10.68 45.13
CA GLU A 197 12.56 10.06 45.35
C GLU A 197 11.47 11.12 45.11
N PRO A 198 10.41 10.80 44.33
CA PRO A 198 9.28 11.70 44.20
C PRO A 198 8.69 11.92 45.58
N VAL A 199 8.79 13.16 46.05
CA VAL A 199 8.18 13.59 47.31
C VAL A 199 6.67 13.45 47.12
N LEU A 200 6.10 12.38 47.68
CA LEU A 200 4.67 12.23 47.85
C LEU A 200 4.21 13.24 48.91
N THR A 201 3.97 14.48 48.49
CA THR A 201 3.16 15.40 49.27
C THR A 201 1.73 14.90 49.24
N ASN A 202 1.14 14.63 50.42
CA ASN A 202 -0.23 14.15 50.61
C ASN A 202 -1.32 15.20 50.27
N ASP A 203 -1.04 16.08 49.31
CA ASP A 203 -1.93 17.11 48.80
C ASP A 203 -2.12 16.87 47.30
N ASP A 204 -2.74 15.72 46.94
CA ASP A 204 -3.15 15.39 45.57
C ASP A 204 -4.41 16.17 45.16
N ASP A 205 -4.34 17.50 45.26
CA ASP A 205 -5.06 18.37 44.33
C ASP A 205 -4.14 18.51 43.10
N LEU A 206 -4.07 17.44 42.31
CA LEU A 206 -3.58 17.51 40.93
C LEU A 206 -4.57 18.37 40.14
N MET A 207 -4.42 19.68 40.28
CA MET A 207 -4.90 20.67 39.33
C MET A 207 -4.16 20.38 38.03
N PHE A 208 -4.70 19.47 37.22
CA PHE A 208 -4.45 19.52 35.79
C PHE A 208 -4.89 20.92 35.38
N PRO A 209 -3.99 21.81 34.93
CA PRO A 209 -4.47 23.03 34.31
C PRO A 209 -5.39 22.58 33.18
N ASP A 210 -6.68 22.94 33.23
CA ASP A 210 -7.65 22.80 32.13
C ASP A 210 -7.26 23.68 30.92
N GLU A 211 -5.98 24.03 30.79
CA GLU A 211 -5.40 24.58 29.57
C GLU A 211 -5.16 23.40 28.63
N ASP A 212 -6.22 23.00 27.93
CA ASP A 212 -6.13 22.14 26.75
C ASP A 212 -4.96 22.64 25.88
N PRO A 213 -3.91 21.84 25.67
CA PRO A 213 -2.72 22.26 24.95
C PRO A 213 -3.12 22.64 23.53
N ASP A 214 -3.10 23.95 23.26
CA ASP A 214 -3.36 24.62 21.98
C ASP A 214 -4.47 23.98 21.15
N GLY A 215 -5.67 24.56 21.26
CA GLY A 215 -6.85 24.25 20.46
C GLY A 215 -6.54 24.09 18.98
N ILE A 216 -6.21 22.87 18.58
CA ILE A 216 -6.40 22.38 17.23
C ILE A 216 -7.91 22.23 17.14
N GLU A 217 -8.60 23.34 16.87
CA GLU A 217 -9.99 23.33 16.47
C GLU A 217 -10.06 22.31 15.33
N SER A 218 -10.66 21.16 15.62
CA SER A 218 -10.86 20.14 14.61
C SER A 218 -11.64 20.83 13.51
N THR A 219 -10.99 21.04 12.36
CA THR A 219 -11.60 21.64 11.17
C THR A 219 -12.66 20.72 10.56
N GLU A 220 -12.95 19.60 11.23
CA GLU A 220 -14.03 18.73 10.86
C GLU A 220 -15.38 19.42 11.07
N PRO A 221 -16.26 19.40 10.06
CA PRO A 221 -17.58 19.96 10.18
C PRO A 221 -18.43 19.13 11.15
N THR A 222 -18.79 19.74 12.28
CA THR A 222 -19.56 19.09 13.37
C THR A 222 -21.07 19.27 13.21
N ALA A 223 -21.54 20.08 12.26
CA ALA A 223 -22.96 20.35 12.13
C ALA A 223 -23.75 19.07 11.75
N PRO A 224 -24.87 18.78 12.45
CA PRO A 224 -25.65 17.54 12.26
C PRO A 224 -26.22 17.41 10.84
N GLU A 225 -26.35 18.51 10.10
CA GLU A 225 -26.80 18.55 8.71
C GLU A 225 -25.89 17.74 7.78
N PHE A 226 -24.58 17.70 8.05
CA PHE A 226 -23.61 16.95 7.24
C PHE A 226 -23.72 15.44 7.40
N ALA A 227 -24.31 14.98 8.51
CA ALA A 227 -24.55 13.57 8.82
C ALA A 227 -25.89 13.05 8.28
N LYS A 228 -26.73 13.90 7.65
CA LYS A 228 -27.99 13.45 7.04
C LYS A 228 -27.71 12.46 5.91
N VAL A 229 -28.51 11.41 5.83
CA VAL A 229 -28.38 10.39 4.79
C VAL A 229 -29.14 10.83 3.54
N VAL A 230 -28.46 10.82 2.40
CA VAL A 230 -29.00 11.12 1.07
C VAL A 230 -29.71 9.88 0.54
N ASN A 231 -30.95 9.99 0.06
CA ASN A 231 -31.73 8.85 -0.46
C ASN A 231 -32.06 8.97 -1.95
N ILE A 232 -31.63 10.04 -2.62
CA ILE A 232 -31.75 10.17 -4.06
C ILE A 232 -30.67 9.38 -4.80
N SER A 233 -31.05 8.86 -5.97
CA SER A 233 -30.08 8.40 -6.96
C SER A 233 -29.65 9.55 -7.87
N ILE A 234 -28.34 9.68 -8.07
CA ILE A 234 -27.73 10.71 -8.94
C ILE A 234 -26.98 10.12 -10.13
N ALA A 235 -26.83 8.81 -10.20
CA ALA A 235 -26.13 8.15 -11.30
C ALA A 235 -26.76 8.54 -12.65
N GLY A 236 -25.93 8.94 -13.60
CA GLY A 236 -26.32 9.43 -14.92
C GLY A 236 -26.74 10.89 -14.98
N LYS A 237 -26.67 11.66 -13.88
CA LYS A 237 -26.95 13.10 -13.88
C LYS A 237 -25.67 13.91 -14.06
N ASN A 238 -25.81 15.09 -14.67
CA ASN A 238 -24.70 16.04 -14.76
C ASN A 238 -24.31 16.53 -13.37
N LEU A 239 -23.02 16.83 -13.14
CA LEU A 239 -22.47 17.28 -11.86
C LEU A 239 -23.30 18.40 -11.20
N ARG A 240 -23.66 19.42 -11.98
CA ARG A 240 -24.47 20.56 -11.47
C ARG A 240 -25.88 20.13 -11.07
N GLU A 241 -26.47 19.16 -11.78
CA GLU A 241 -27.80 18.64 -11.45
C GLU A 241 -27.75 17.72 -10.23
N ALA A 242 -26.70 16.90 -10.11
CA ALA A 242 -26.45 16.03 -8.97
C ALA A 242 -26.31 16.86 -7.68
N LEU A 243 -25.46 17.89 -7.68
CA LEU A 243 -25.27 18.76 -6.50
C LEU A 243 -26.54 19.53 -6.13
N LYS A 244 -27.29 20.05 -7.13
CA LYS A 244 -28.60 20.68 -6.88
C LYS A 244 -29.63 19.73 -6.32
N ALA A 245 -29.61 18.46 -6.74
CA ALA A 245 -30.53 17.45 -6.22
C ALA A 245 -30.22 17.14 -4.74
N ILE A 246 -28.94 17.08 -4.37
CA ILE A 246 -28.50 16.91 -2.98
C ILE A 246 -28.92 18.12 -2.13
N GLU A 247 -28.69 19.35 -2.61
CA GLU A 247 -29.14 20.58 -1.96
C GLU A 247 -30.66 20.56 -1.73
N ALA A 248 -31.44 20.16 -2.74
CA ALA A 248 -32.90 20.10 -2.64
C ALA A 248 -33.41 19.04 -1.65
N GLU A 249 -32.75 17.89 -1.54
CA GLU A 249 -33.13 16.84 -0.57
C GLU A 249 -32.72 17.21 0.86
N THR A 250 -31.50 17.70 1.04
CA THR A 250 -30.89 17.87 2.37
C THR A 250 -31.23 19.22 3.00
N GLY A 251 -31.58 20.21 2.18
CA GLY A 251 -31.73 21.62 2.54
C GLY A 251 -30.41 22.32 2.85
N LEU A 252 -29.26 21.67 2.57
CA LEU A 252 -27.93 22.21 2.80
C LEU A 252 -27.53 23.07 1.60
N PRO A 253 -27.26 24.38 1.75
CA PRO A 253 -26.86 25.23 0.65
C PRO A 253 -25.48 24.83 0.13
N ILE A 254 -25.39 24.56 -1.17
CA ILE A 254 -24.16 24.14 -1.85
C ILE A 254 -23.79 25.21 -2.87
N THR A 255 -22.71 25.94 -2.61
CA THR A 255 -22.14 26.91 -3.54
C THR A 255 -21.00 26.26 -4.31
N VAL A 256 -21.02 26.36 -5.63
CA VAL A 256 -19.96 25.79 -6.46
C VAL A 256 -19.33 26.88 -7.33
N SER A 257 -18.03 27.06 -7.20
CA SER A 257 -17.20 27.97 -8.00
C SER A 257 -16.21 27.19 -8.85
N GLY A 258 -15.65 27.86 -9.87
CA GLY A 258 -14.63 27.25 -10.73
C GLY A 258 -15.11 26.18 -11.71
N ILE A 259 -16.41 25.83 -11.73
CA ILE A 259 -16.95 24.88 -12.73
C ILE A 259 -16.83 25.49 -14.13
N GLU A 260 -15.92 24.93 -14.91
CA GLU A 260 -15.87 25.13 -16.35
C GLU A 260 -17.10 24.54 -17.06
N LYS A 261 -17.37 25.01 -18.28
CA LYS A 261 -18.46 24.44 -19.10
C LYS A 261 -18.30 22.95 -19.35
N THR A 262 -17.06 22.47 -19.44
CA THR A 262 -16.70 21.06 -19.64
C THR A 262 -17.10 20.20 -18.44
N LEU A 263 -16.72 20.62 -17.22
CA LEU A 263 -17.09 19.95 -15.97
C LEU A 263 -18.58 20.02 -15.67
N ALA A 264 -19.27 21.07 -16.14
CA ALA A 264 -20.71 21.19 -15.97
C ALA A 264 -21.50 20.07 -16.65
N ASP A 265 -20.96 19.53 -17.75
CA ASP A 265 -21.54 18.44 -18.54
C ASP A 265 -21.01 17.06 -18.11
N TYR A 266 -20.13 16.98 -17.09
CA TYR A 266 -19.63 15.71 -16.56
C TYR A 266 -20.78 14.92 -15.94
N VAL A 267 -20.91 13.66 -16.34
CA VAL A 267 -21.97 12.75 -15.90
C VAL A 267 -21.45 11.92 -14.74
N VAL A 268 -22.09 12.01 -13.58
CA VAL A 268 -21.73 11.22 -12.40
C VAL A 268 -22.16 9.77 -12.61
N GLU A 269 -21.23 8.83 -12.52
CA GLU A 269 -21.46 7.39 -12.69
C GLU A 269 -21.84 6.72 -11.36
N SER A 270 -21.27 7.17 -10.24
CA SER A 270 -21.51 6.55 -8.93
C SER A 270 -22.89 6.90 -8.38
N ASP A 271 -23.54 5.90 -7.77
CA ASP A 271 -24.73 6.13 -6.95
C ASP A 271 -24.32 6.43 -5.50
N ILE A 272 -24.88 7.49 -4.92
CA ILE A 272 -24.59 7.95 -3.54
C ILE A 272 -25.73 7.65 -2.56
N SER A 273 -26.75 6.92 -3.00
CA SER A 273 -27.92 6.63 -2.17
C SER A 273 -27.50 5.86 -0.91
N GLY A 274 -27.99 6.31 0.25
CA GLY A 274 -27.64 5.77 1.56
C GLY A 274 -26.36 6.33 2.18
N LEU A 275 -25.64 7.26 1.53
CA LEU A 275 -24.45 7.89 2.10
C LEU A 275 -24.79 9.17 2.90
N PRO A 276 -24.01 9.50 3.95
CA PRO A 276 -24.06 10.82 4.58
C PRO A 276 -23.74 11.94 3.58
N VAL A 277 -24.36 13.12 3.72
CA VAL A 277 -24.18 14.26 2.78
C VAL A 277 -22.71 14.59 2.56
N LYS A 278 -21.91 14.60 3.64
CA LYS A 278 -20.46 14.84 3.54
C LYS A 278 -19.77 13.87 2.58
N MET A 279 -19.98 12.58 2.81
CA MET A 279 -19.38 11.50 2.03
C MET A 279 -19.92 11.49 0.59
N ALA A 280 -21.21 11.78 0.41
CA ALA A 280 -21.82 11.90 -0.91
C ALA A 280 -21.15 12.99 -1.76
N ILE A 281 -20.97 14.19 -1.20
CA ILE A 281 -20.32 15.31 -1.91
C ILE A 281 -18.84 14.99 -2.19
N GLU A 282 -18.10 14.46 -1.21
CA GLU A 282 -16.70 14.04 -1.38
C GLU A 282 -16.55 12.98 -2.47
N THR A 283 -17.45 11.98 -2.52
CA THR A 283 -17.43 10.92 -3.53
C THR A 283 -17.62 11.49 -4.94
N ILE A 284 -18.59 12.40 -5.11
CA ILE A 284 -18.84 13.05 -6.41
C ILE A 284 -17.62 13.87 -6.85
N CYS A 285 -17.04 14.67 -5.94
CA CYS A 285 -15.90 15.52 -6.29
C CYS A 285 -14.65 14.68 -6.64
N LEU A 286 -14.42 13.58 -5.91
CA LEU A 286 -13.33 12.63 -6.19
C LEU A 286 -13.51 11.92 -7.53
N GLU A 287 -14.74 11.62 -7.93
CA GLU A 287 -15.01 11.04 -9.24
C GLU A 287 -14.66 12.03 -10.36
N THR A 288 -15.11 13.28 -10.20
CA THR A 288 -14.89 14.37 -11.17
C THR A 288 -13.43 14.82 -11.27
N SER A 289 -12.63 14.65 -10.20
CA SER A 289 -11.23 15.10 -10.17
C SER A 289 -10.29 14.22 -10.98
N SER A 290 -10.73 12.99 -11.29
CA SER A 290 -9.95 12.04 -12.10
C SER A 290 -9.64 12.56 -13.52
N GLU A 291 -10.40 13.56 -14.01
CA GLU A 291 -10.25 14.16 -15.34
C GLU A 291 -9.46 15.48 -15.39
N ALA A 292 -8.55 15.72 -14.42
CA ALA A 292 -7.62 16.87 -14.35
C ALA A 292 -8.15 18.16 -13.70
N CYS A 293 -9.04 18.05 -12.73
CA CYS A 293 -9.44 19.18 -11.89
C CYS A 293 -9.06 18.94 -10.43
N GLU A 294 -8.33 19.87 -9.83
CA GLU A 294 -8.17 19.92 -8.37
C GLU A 294 -9.41 20.57 -7.76
N PHE A 295 -9.77 20.19 -6.54
CA PHE A 295 -10.93 20.79 -5.87
C PHE A 295 -10.65 20.98 -4.38
N ASP A 296 -11.22 22.05 -3.84
CA ASP A 296 -11.24 22.32 -2.41
C ASP A 296 -12.69 22.34 -1.91
N ILE A 297 -12.98 21.61 -0.84
CA ILE A 297 -14.29 21.62 -0.18
C ILE A 297 -14.15 22.35 1.15
N ASN A 298 -14.80 23.50 1.27
CA ASN A 298 -14.88 24.26 2.50
C ASN A 298 -16.24 24.06 3.17
N TRP A 299 -16.23 23.47 4.37
CA TRP A 299 -17.40 23.20 5.17
C TRP A 299 -17.57 24.29 6.24
N GLN A 300 -18.72 24.97 6.27
CA GLN A 300 -19.03 25.99 7.28
C GLN A 300 -20.11 25.45 8.22
N ASN A 301 -19.92 25.57 9.53
CA ASN A 301 -20.86 25.05 10.52
C ASN A 301 -21.99 26.04 10.89
N ASP A 302 -21.75 27.35 10.80
CA ASP A 302 -22.71 28.38 11.23
C ASP A 302 -22.73 29.60 10.29
N PRO A 303 -23.70 29.70 9.35
CA PRO A 303 -24.71 28.70 9.04
C PRO A 303 -24.13 27.46 8.33
N PRO A 304 -24.78 26.28 8.45
CA PRO A 304 -24.33 25.06 7.78
C PRO A 304 -24.37 25.26 6.27
N SER A 305 -23.22 25.27 5.62
CA SER A 305 -23.09 25.43 4.17
C SER A 305 -21.82 24.78 3.63
N VAL A 306 -21.83 24.51 2.32
CA VAL A 306 -20.68 23.89 1.62
C VAL A 306 -20.30 24.78 0.45
N THR A 307 -19.02 25.11 0.37
CA THR A 307 -18.43 25.76 -0.81
C THR A 307 -17.46 24.80 -1.47
N ILE A 308 -17.67 24.48 -2.73
CA ILE A 308 -16.80 23.61 -3.53
C ILE A 308 -16.14 24.49 -4.58
N ASP A 309 -14.81 24.59 -4.55
CA ASP A 309 -14.05 25.36 -5.52
C ASP A 309 -13.24 24.43 -6.42
N PHE A 310 -13.58 24.40 -7.70
CA PHE A 310 -12.85 23.62 -8.70
C PHE A 310 -11.72 24.47 -9.27
N GLN A 311 -10.48 24.07 -9.00
CA GLN A 311 -9.29 24.71 -9.54
C GLN A 311 -8.91 24.00 -10.84
N GLU A 312 -8.84 24.77 -11.92
CA GLU A 312 -8.24 24.31 -13.16
C GLU A 312 -6.77 24.01 -12.87
N THR A 313 -6.35 22.76 -13.03
CA THR A 313 -4.92 22.51 -13.16
C THR A 313 -4.52 23.17 -14.46
N LEU A 314 -4.05 24.41 -14.37
CA LEU A 314 -3.45 25.11 -15.48
C LEU A 314 -2.28 24.24 -15.94
N THR A 315 -2.54 23.35 -16.89
CA THR A 315 -1.52 22.74 -17.71
C THR A 315 -0.79 23.94 -18.29
N THR A 316 0.36 24.24 -17.69
CA THR A 316 1.12 25.44 -17.98
C THR A 316 1.37 25.36 -19.50
N PRO A 317 0.84 26.27 -20.33
CA PRO A 317 0.94 26.14 -21.78
C PRO A 317 2.37 26.50 -22.28
N GLY A 318 3.39 26.00 -21.58
CA GLY A 318 4.76 26.47 -21.67
C GLY A 318 5.76 25.49 -21.07
N GLU A 319 5.76 24.23 -21.51
CA GLU A 319 7.04 23.63 -21.90
C GLU A 319 7.49 24.32 -23.21
N ASN A 320 7.86 25.60 -23.20
CA ASN A 320 9.28 25.97 -23.11
C ASN A 320 10.10 25.04 -22.22
N SER A 321 10.29 23.81 -22.69
CA SER A 321 11.48 23.05 -22.31
C SER A 321 12.68 23.88 -22.76
N GLU A 322 13.33 24.55 -21.81
CA GLU A 322 14.70 25.00 -22.02
C GLU A 322 15.48 23.80 -22.56
N PRO A 323 16.16 23.93 -23.71
CA PRO A 323 16.93 22.82 -24.27
C PRO A 323 17.96 22.42 -23.22
N LEU A 324 17.77 21.25 -22.62
CA LEU A 324 18.74 20.64 -21.73
C LEU A 324 20.13 20.74 -22.39
N PRO A 325 21.17 21.19 -21.68
CA PRO A 325 22.47 21.46 -22.26
C PRO A 325 22.94 20.20 -23.00
N ALA A 326 23.31 20.37 -24.27
CA ALA A 326 23.72 19.28 -25.15
C ALA A 326 24.86 18.48 -24.49
N VAL A 327 24.52 17.32 -23.91
CA VAL A 327 25.50 16.39 -23.38
C VAL A 327 26.29 15.86 -24.57
N LYS A 328 27.56 16.28 -24.67
CA LYS A 328 28.48 15.77 -25.69
C LYS A 328 28.54 14.25 -25.56
N PRO A 329 28.35 13.48 -26.65
CA PRO A 329 28.46 12.03 -26.60
C PRO A 329 29.88 11.66 -26.15
N ALA A 330 29.97 10.93 -25.05
CA ALA A 330 31.23 10.32 -24.62
C ALA A 330 31.71 9.32 -25.68
N PRO A 331 33.03 9.18 -25.88
CA PRO A 331 33.58 8.23 -26.83
C PRO A 331 33.14 6.79 -26.48
N PRO A 332 32.92 5.93 -27.50
CA PRO A 332 32.43 4.57 -27.29
C PRO A 332 33.45 3.78 -26.48
N THR A 333 33.12 3.45 -25.25
CA THR A 333 33.86 2.50 -24.43
C THR A 333 33.58 1.10 -24.98
N ASP A 334 34.64 0.36 -25.28
CA ASP A 334 34.58 -0.99 -25.85
C ASP A 334 34.11 -1.99 -24.78
N ASP A 335 32.80 -2.25 -24.73
CA ASP A 335 32.13 -3.15 -23.77
C ASP A 335 32.35 -4.65 -24.07
N SER A 336 33.31 -5.00 -24.93
CA SER A 336 33.64 -6.40 -25.26
C SER A 336 34.19 -7.21 -24.08
N ALA A 337 34.50 -6.58 -22.94
CA ALA A 337 35.00 -7.26 -21.74
C ALA A 337 33.91 -7.85 -20.83
N ILE A 338 32.64 -7.41 -20.94
CA ILE A 338 31.58 -7.78 -19.97
C ILE A 338 30.91 -9.14 -20.29
N ILE A 339 31.06 -9.66 -21.52
CA ILE A 339 30.34 -10.87 -21.96
C ILE A 339 31.14 -12.17 -21.73
N ARG A 340 32.36 -12.13 -21.16
CA ARG A 340 33.20 -13.34 -21.00
C ARG A 340 32.84 -14.27 -19.83
N GLY A 341 31.76 -14.02 -19.09
CA GLY A 341 31.39 -14.81 -17.90
C GLY A 341 30.13 -15.68 -18.00
N ILE A 342 29.33 -15.55 -19.07
CA ILE A 342 28.09 -16.34 -19.19
C ILE A 342 28.45 -17.69 -19.82
N ARG A 343 28.47 -18.74 -18.99
CA ARG A 343 28.66 -20.14 -19.41
C ARG A 343 27.70 -20.49 -20.55
N SER A 344 28.25 -20.98 -21.65
CA SER A 344 27.56 -21.36 -22.90
C SER A 344 26.71 -22.64 -22.79
N ASP A 345 26.46 -23.14 -21.59
CA ASP A 345 25.83 -24.46 -21.37
C ASP A 345 24.30 -24.38 -21.31
N PHE A 346 23.71 -23.28 -21.79
CA PHE A 346 22.26 -23.22 -21.98
C PHE A 346 21.89 -24.22 -23.07
N PRO A 347 21.01 -25.21 -22.78
CA PRO A 347 20.56 -26.15 -23.80
C PRO A 347 19.96 -25.33 -24.94
N GLU A 348 20.46 -25.57 -26.16
CA GLU A 348 19.92 -24.93 -27.37
C GLU A 348 18.40 -25.05 -27.33
N ILE A 349 17.74 -23.90 -27.21
CA ILE A 349 16.28 -23.82 -27.30
C ILE A 349 15.98 -24.29 -28.72
N ARG A 350 15.61 -25.57 -28.85
CA ARG A 350 15.20 -26.17 -30.11
C ARG A 350 14.12 -25.28 -30.66
N LYS A 351 14.42 -24.60 -31.76
CA LYS A 351 13.44 -23.82 -32.50
C LYS A 351 12.27 -24.77 -32.75
N ILE A 352 11.13 -24.45 -32.15
CA ILE A 352 9.90 -25.18 -32.38
C ILE A 352 9.67 -25.09 -33.88
N ASP A 353 9.63 -26.25 -34.54
CA ASP A 353 9.43 -26.37 -35.98
C ASP A 353 8.24 -25.49 -36.38
N ASP A 354 8.39 -24.65 -37.41
CA ASP A 354 7.36 -23.67 -37.81
C ASP A 354 6.01 -24.37 -38.08
N ASN A 355 6.06 -25.64 -38.49
CA ASN A 355 4.90 -26.51 -38.71
C ASN A 355 4.12 -26.82 -37.42
N ALA A 356 4.78 -26.94 -36.27
CA ALA A 356 4.12 -27.14 -34.98
C ALA A 356 3.38 -25.88 -34.50
N GLN A 357 3.90 -24.69 -34.82
CA GLN A 357 3.20 -23.43 -34.52
C GLN A 357 1.94 -23.24 -35.37
N GLU A 358 1.97 -23.65 -36.64
CA GLU A 358 0.78 -23.60 -37.51
C GLU A 358 -0.33 -24.54 -37.03
N GLN A 359 0.01 -25.77 -36.59
CA GLN A 359 -0.97 -26.72 -36.07
C GLN A 359 -1.64 -26.23 -34.77
N ILE A 360 -0.91 -25.52 -33.91
CA ILE A 360 -1.48 -24.93 -32.68
C ILE A 360 -2.44 -23.78 -33.03
N LYS A 361 -2.07 -22.92 -34.00
CA LYS A 361 -2.98 -21.85 -34.49
C LYS A 361 -4.26 -22.42 -35.11
N GLU A 362 -4.16 -23.50 -35.87
CA GLU A 362 -5.33 -24.10 -36.53
C GLU A 362 -6.29 -24.77 -35.52
N LYS A 363 -5.76 -25.39 -34.45
CA LYS A 363 -6.57 -25.94 -33.36
C LYS A 363 -7.31 -24.85 -32.58
N LEU A 364 -6.62 -23.77 -32.22
CA LEU A 364 -7.25 -22.64 -31.51
C LEU A 364 -8.35 -21.98 -32.33
N LYS A 365 -8.21 -21.93 -33.66
CA LYS A 365 -9.23 -21.39 -34.56
C LYS A 365 -10.49 -22.26 -34.63
N LYS A 366 -10.36 -23.59 -34.53
CA LYS A 366 -11.50 -24.53 -34.54
C LYS A 366 -12.27 -24.54 -33.22
N GLU A 367 -11.63 -24.26 -32.09
CA GLU A 367 -12.31 -24.20 -30.79
C GLU A 367 -13.02 -22.85 -30.54
N GLY A 368 -12.64 -21.79 -31.26
CA GLY A 368 -13.23 -20.45 -31.10
C GLY A 368 -14.60 -20.25 -31.75
N ASP A 369 -14.96 -21.01 -32.79
CA ASP A 369 -16.24 -20.85 -33.52
C ASP A 369 -17.42 -21.64 -32.89
N GLY A 370 -17.19 -22.29 -31.75
CA GLY A 370 -18.16 -23.20 -31.12
C GLY A 370 -18.82 -22.69 -29.84
N LYS A 371 -18.70 -21.41 -29.48
CA LYS A 371 -19.31 -20.82 -28.27
C LYS A 371 -20.17 -19.62 -28.55
#